data_AF-A0A257JJH8-F1
#
_entry.id   AF-A0A257JJH8-F1
#
_cell.length_a   1.000
_cell.length_b   1.000
_cell.length_c   1.000
_cell.angle_alpha   90.00
_cell.angle_beta   90.00
_cell.angle_gamma   90.00
#
_symmetry.space_group_name_H-M   'P 1'
#
loop_
_entity.id
_entity.type
_entity.pdbx_description
1 polymer ?
#
loop_
_entity_poly.entity_id
_entity_poly.type
_entity_poly.pdbx_seq_one_letter_code
_entity_poly.pdbx_strand_id
1 'polypeptide(L)'
;MLTLAGIIVFLYAVSSILGLWLSSQVTKVLEGEGEIPEALAETPQHHLDLMANYSMGWRAAAWRTSITALITSLVALAFSSSLAFWALGVALAIDCVLFMTCRDIRLILYKTTSMERLVDAAQCVALLASFTLFFWLTLTGALS
;
A
#
# COMPACT_ATOMS: atom_id res chain seq x y z
N MET A 1 7.71 7.94 -19.74
CA MET A 1 6.72 6.98 -19.19
C MET A 1 7.29 6.15 -18.05
N LEU A 2 8.47 5.54 -18.19
CA LEU A 2 9.19 4.88 -17.08
C LEU A 2 9.37 5.76 -15.84
N THR A 3 9.75 7.02 -16.03
CA THR A 3 9.88 8.00 -14.93
C THR A 3 8.58 8.23 -14.19
N LEU A 4 7.44 8.29 -14.89
CA LEU A 4 6.13 8.52 -14.29
C LEU A 4 5.63 7.30 -13.52
N ALA A 5 5.79 6.09 -14.08
CA ALA A 5 5.46 4.84 -13.39
C ALA A 5 6.34 4.63 -12.16
N GLY A 6 7.64 4.96 -12.25
CA GLY A 6 8.54 4.96 -11.10
C GLY A 6 8.09 5.93 -9.99
N ILE A 7 7.65 7.14 -10.35
CA ILE A 7 7.09 8.10 -9.39
C ILE A 7 5.82 7.55 -8.73
N ILE A 8 4.92 6.92 -9.48
CA ILE A 8 3.69 6.33 -8.92
C ILE A 8 4.04 5.24 -7.89
N VAL A 9 4.92 4.30 -8.25
CA VAL A 9 5.36 3.23 -7.35
C VAL A 9 6.08 3.82 -6.11
N PHE A 10 6.87 4.87 -6.29
CA PHE A 10 7.56 5.56 -5.20
C PHE A 10 6.59 6.21 -4.23
N LEU A 11 5.62 6.99 -4.73
CA LEU A 11 4.61 7.64 -3.89
C LEU A 11 3.78 6.61 -3.13
N TYR A 12 3.43 5.49 -3.78
CA TYR A 12 2.73 4.40 -3.13
C TYR A 12 3.57 3.76 -2.03
N ALA A 13 4.84 3.45 -2.28
CA ALA A 13 5.76 2.90 -1.28
C ALA A 13 5.88 3.82 -0.05
N VAL A 14 6.05 5.12 -0.27
CA VAL A 14 6.10 6.12 0.82
C VAL A 14 4.78 6.13 1.59
N SER A 15 3.63 6.13 0.90
CA SER A 15 2.32 6.08 1.54
C SER A 15 2.14 4.81 2.38
N SER A 16 2.56 3.64 1.89
CA SER A 16 2.49 2.37 2.62
C SER A 16 3.39 2.37 3.86
N ILE A 17 4.60 2.94 3.77
CA ILE A 17 5.52 3.07 4.92
C ILE A 17 4.92 4.00 5.98
N LEU A 18 4.40 5.16 5.58
CA LEU A 18 3.73 6.09 6.48
C LEU A 18 2.49 5.46 7.12
N GLY A 19 1.69 4.72 6.34
CA GLY A 19 0.52 3.98 6.83
C GLY A 19 0.91 2.93 7.89
N LEU A 20 1.97 2.16 7.64
CA LEU A 20 2.48 1.19 8.61
C LEU A 20 2.97 1.89 9.89
N TRP A 21 3.71 2.99 9.76
CA TRP A 21 4.19 3.77 10.90
C TRP A 21 3.02 4.32 11.72
N LEU A 22 2.03 4.96 11.07
CA LEU A 22 0.82 5.47 11.73
C LEU A 22 0.06 4.35 12.43
N SER A 23 -0.13 3.20 11.77
CA SER A 23 -0.81 2.05 12.36
C SER A 23 -0.12 1.53 13.63
N SER A 24 1.22 1.57 13.66
CA SER A 24 2.01 1.22 14.84
C SER A 24 1.78 2.19 16.00
N GLN A 25 1.72 3.50 15.72
CA GLN A 25 1.40 4.50 16.76
C GLN A 25 -0.01 4.31 17.30
N VAL A 26 -1.00 4.10 16.42
CA VAL A 26 -2.40 3.84 16.83
C VAL A 26 -2.48 2.60 17.73
N THR A 27 -1.77 1.53 17.37
CA THR A 27 -1.79 0.29 18.15
C THR A 27 -1.24 0.49 19.56
N LYS A 28 -0.10 1.17 19.70
CA LYS A 28 0.50 1.48 21.01
C LYS A 28 -0.45 2.26 21.90
N VAL A 29 -1.11 3.28 21.33
CA VAL A 29 -2.04 4.11 22.10
C VAL A 29 -3.28 3.32 22.52
N LEU A 30 -3.81 2.45 21.65
CA LEU A 30 -4.92 1.55 22.01
C LEU A 30 -4.54 0.52 23.08
N GLU A 31 -3.26 0.13 23.14
CA GLU A 31 -2.70 -0.74 24.19
C GLU A 31 -2.40 0.02 25.50
N GLY A 32 -2.66 1.34 25.55
CA GLY A 32 -2.44 2.19 26.71
C GLY A 32 -1.02 2.77 26.82
N GLU A 33 -0.18 2.57 25.80
CA GLU A 33 1.17 3.10 25.72
C GLU A 33 1.19 4.46 25.00
N GLY A 34 0.82 5.53 25.72
CA GLY A 34 0.99 6.92 25.28
C GLY A 34 -0.30 7.63 24.86
N GLU A 35 -0.15 8.89 24.42
CA GLU A 35 -1.25 9.75 23.97
C GLU A 35 -1.46 9.64 22.45
N ILE A 36 -2.71 9.80 21.99
CA ILE A 36 -3.02 9.84 20.55
C ILE A 36 -2.28 11.04 19.94
N PRO A 37 -1.43 10.85 18.91
CA PRO A 37 -0.81 11.97 18.21
C PRO A 37 -1.86 12.98 17.76
N GLU A 38 -1.62 14.29 17.92
CA GLU A 38 -2.61 15.33 17.59
C GLU A 38 -3.15 15.19 16.15
N ALA A 39 -2.30 14.78 15.21
CA ALA A 39 -2.67 14.52 13.82
C ALA A 39 -3.73 13.41 13.64
N LEU A 40 -3.91 12.55 14.65
CA LEU A 40 -4.87 11.45 14.68
C LEU A 40 -6.08 11.73 15.58
N ALA A 41 -6.06 12.83 16.36
CA ALA A 41 -7.14 13.18 17.28
C ALA A 41 -8.48 13.45 16.58
N GLU A 42 -8.42 13.98 15.35
CA GLU A 42 -9.60 14.24 14.51
C GLU A 42 -9.96 13.05 13.60
N THR A 43 -9.16 11.98 13.61
CA THR A 43 -9.39 10.82 12.74
C THR A 43 -10.60 10.02 13.24
N PRO A 44 -11.56 9.68 12.37
CA PRO A 44 -12.72 8.92 12.82
C PRO A 44 -12.32 7.53 13.35
N GLN A 45 -12.94 7.11 14.46
CA GLN A 45 -12.58 5.86 15.18
C GLN A 45 -12.46 4.62 14.28
N HIS A 46 -13.33 4.49 13.28
CA HIS A 46 -13.31 3.34 12.38
C HIS A 46 -12.05 3.25 11.50
N HIS A 47 -11.36 4.36 11.23
CA HIS A 47 -10.04 4.33 10.59
C HIS A 47 -8.95 3.89 11.56
N LEU A 48 -9.03 4.29 12.84
CA LEU A 48 -8.12 3.85 13.88
C LEU A 48 -8.23 2.34 14.11
N ASP A 49 -9.45 1.82 14.20
CA ASP A 49 -9.71 0.38 14.34
C ASP A 49 -9.19 -0.41 13.14
N LEU A 50 -9.33 0.14 11.93
CA LEU A 50 -8.80 -0.47 10.71
C LEU A 50 -7.27 -0.48 10.70
N MET A 51 -6.64 0.63 11.07
CA MET A 51 -5.18 0.73 11.19
C MET A 51 -4.64 -0.30 12.18
N ALA A 52 -5.27 -0.42 13.36
CA ALA A 52 -4.92 -1.43 14.36
C ALA A 52 -5.14 -2.87 13.85
N ASN A 53 -6.16 -3.11 13.02
CA ASN A 53 -6.37 -4.43 12.43
C ASN A 53 -5.22 -4.81 11.47
N TYR A 54 -4.77 -3.86 10.64
CA TYR A 54 -3.69 -4.08 9.69
C TYR A 54 -2.30 -4.21 10.33
N SER A 55 -2.10 -3.64 11.53
CA SER A 55 -0.84 -3.71 12.27
C SER A 55 -0.66 -5.00 13.08
N MET A 56 -1.67 -5.88 13.13
CA MET A 56 -1.65 -7.09 13.95
C MET A 56 -1.47 -8.39 13.13
N GLY A 57 -0.79 -9.36 13.76
CA GLY A 57 -0.68 -10.74 13.28
C GLY A 57 -0.06 -10.88 11.89
N TRP A 58 -0.65 -11.77 11.08
CA TRP A 58 -0.14 -12.09 9.73
C TRP A 58 -0.31 -10.92 8.73
N ARG A 59 -1.27 -10.01 8.96
CA ARG A 59 -1.50 -8.84 8.10
C ARG A 59 -0.33 -7.87 8.17
N ALA A 60 0.20 -7.65 9.36
CA ALA A 60 1.37 -6.79 9.56
C ALA A 60 2.59 -7.33 8.81
N ALA A 61 2.79 -8.65 8.86
CA ALA A 61 3.86 -9.31 8.12
C ALA A 61 3.65 -9.18 6.60
N ALA A 62 2.44 -9.46 6.11
CA ALA A 62 2.08 -9.29 4.70
C ALA A 62 2.30 -7.84 4.23
N TRP A 63 1.85 -6.85 4.99
CA TRP A 63 2.04 -5.44 4.64
C TRP A 63 3.52 -5.04 4.56
N ARG A 64 4.35 -5.51 5.50
CA ARG A 64 5.82 -5.31 5.43
C ARG A 64 6.44 -5.98 4.20
N THR A 65 5.96 -7.16 3.82
CA THR A 65 6.38 -7.84 2.59
C THR A 65 5.96 -7.05 1.35
N SER A 66 4.75 -6.49 1.31
CA SER A 66 4.30 -5.61 0.23
C SER A 66 5.23 -4.39 0.09
N ILE A 67 5.56 -3.72 1.20
CA ILE A 67 6.51 -2.59 1.21
C ILE A 67 7.88 -3.01 0.65
N THR A 68 8.40 -4.17 1.07
CA THR A 68 9.67 -4.67 0.58
C THR A 68 9.61 -4.93 -0.92
N ALA A 69 8.52 -5.52 -1.41
CA ALA A 69 8.31 -5.77 -2.84
C ALA A 69 8.21 -4.46 -3.66
N LEU A 70 7.58 -3.41 -3.12
CA LEU A 70 7.55 -2.08 -3.74
C LEU A 70 8.96 -1.47 -3.82
N ILE A 71 9.75 -1.55 -2.75
CA ILE A 71 11.14 -1.07 -2.75
C ILE A 71 11.98 -1.87 -3.74
N THR A 72 11.85 -3.20 -3.75
CA THR A 72 12.52 -4.07 -4.73
C THR A 72 12.14 -3.70 -6.15
N SER A 73 10.87 -3.36 -6.41
CA SER A 73 10.43 -2.89 -7.72
C SER A 73 11.15 -1.60 -8.14
N LEU A 74 11.25 -0.62 -7.24
CA LEU A 74 11.96 0.65 -7.49
C LEU A 74 13.46 0.44 -7.76
N VAL A 75 14.12 -0.40 -6.96
CA VAL A 75 15.53 -0.73 -7.15
C VAL A 75 15.72 -1.44 -8.48
N ALA A 76 14.93 -2.46 -8.78
CA ALA A 76 14.99 -3.18 -10.05
C ALA A 76 14.72 -2.26 -11.26
N LEU A 77 13.81 -1.30 -11.12
CA LEU A 77 13.53 -0.30 -12.14
C LEU A 77 14.76 0.58 -12.43
N ALA A 78 15.51 0.98 -11.40
CA ALA A 78 16.74 1.75 -11.55
C ALA A 78 17.83 0.99 -12.34
N PHE A 79 17.81 -0.35 -12.28
CA PHE A 79 18.70 -1.23 -13.05
C PHE A 79 18.07 -1.75 -14.35
N SER A 80 16.89 -1.24 -14.74
CA SER A 80 16.14 -1.72 -15.91
C SER A 80 15.92 -3.23 -15.93
N SER A 81 15.68 -3.82 -14.76
CA SER A 81 15.50 -5.27 -14.62
C SER A 81 14.03 -5.69 -14.68
N SER A 82 13.76 -6.83 -15.32
CA SER A 82 12.45 -7.51 -15.34
C SER A 82 11.93 -7.86 -13.94
N LEU A 83 12.81 -7.90 -12.92
CA LEU A 83 12.42 -8.02 -11.52
C LEU A 83 11.46 -6.90 -11.08
N ALA A 84 11.50 -5.73 -11.71
CA ALA A 84 10.60 -4.61 -11.40
C ALA A 84 9.12 -4.97 -11.58
N PHE A 85 8.81 -5.70 -12.66
CA PHE A 85 7.47 -6.23 -12.95
C PHE A 85 7.04 -7.25 -11.90
N TRP A 86 7.88 -8.26 -11.64
CA TRP A 86 7.54 -9.34 -10.71
C TRP A 86 7.35 -8.82 -9.28
N ALA A 87 8.24 -7.95 -8.81
CA ALA A 87 8.15 -7.36 -7.48
C ALA A 87 6.90 -6.49 -7.32
N LEU A 88 6.55 -5.68 -8.34
CA LEU A 88 5.30 -4.91 -8.32
C LEU A 88 4.06 -5.83 -8.32
N GLY A 89 4.09 -6.92 -9.10
CA GLY A 89 3.03 -7.92 -9.11
C GLY A 89 2.82 -8.58 -7.75
N VAL A 90 3.90 -8.90 -7.03
CA VAL A 90 3.85 -9.44 -5.67
C VAL A 90 3.22 -8.43 -4.71
N ALA A 91 3.63 -7.16 -4.75
CA ALA A 91 3.05 -6.12 -3.91
C ALA A 91 1.53 -6.02 -4.12
N LEU A 92 1.09 -5.93 -5.38
CA LEU A 92 -0.33 -5.87 -5.75
C LEU A 92 -1.11 -7.11 -5.29
N ALA A 93 -0.54 -8.31 -5.44
CA ALA A 93 -1.18 -9.54 -4.99
C ALA A 93 -1.37 -9.54 -3.46
N ILE A 94 -0.37 -9.08 -2.71
CA ILE A 94 -0.47 -8.96 -1.25
C ILE A 94 -1.54 -7.94 -0.87
N ASP A 95 -1.57 -6.78 -1.50
CA ASP A 95 -2.56 -5.74 -1.21
C ASP A 95 -3.99 -6.26 -1.50
N CYS A 96 -4.18 -7.00 -2.58
CA CYS A 96 -5.43 -7.69 -2.87
C CYS A 96 -5.82 -8.70 -1.78
N VAL A 97 -4.89 -9.51 -1.28
CA VAL A 97 -5.14 -10.48 -0.19
C VAL A 97 -5.50 -9.75 1.11
N LEU A 98 -4.77 -8.68 1.44
CA LEU A 98 -5.00 -7.84 2.61
C LEU A 98 -6.42 -7.24 2.58
N PHE A 99 -6.84 -6.73 1.42
CA PHE A 99 -8.18 -6.20 1.19
C PHE A 99 -9.26 -7.29 1.28
N MET A 100 -9.12 -8.39 0.52
CA MET A 100 -10.13 -9.46 0.46
C MET A 100 -10.37 -10.14 1.81
N THR A 101 -9.33 -10.26 2.61
CA THR A 101 -9.42 -10.91 3.92
C THR A 101 -9.91 -9.96 5.00
N CYS A 102 -9.97 -8.64 4.77
CA CYS A 102 -10.36 -7.64 5.78
C CYS A 102 -11.77 -7.93 6.32
N ARG A 103 -11.86 -8.30 7.61
CA ARG A 103 -13.06 -8.84 8.26
C ARG A 103 -14.25 -7.87 8.20
N ASP A 104 -13.98 -6.57 8.28
CA ASP A 104 -14.99 -5.52 8.37
C ASP A 104 -15.05 -4.62 7.13
N ILE A 105 -14.55 -5.10 5.98
CA ILE A 105 -14.40 -4.27 4.78
C ILE A 105 -15.71 -3.64 4.33
N ARG A 106 -16.84 -4.35 4.46
CA ARG A 106 -18.17 -3.81 4.11
C ARG A 106 -18.57 -2.64 5.01
N LEU A 107 -18.26 -2.73 6.31
CA LEU A 107 -18.57 -1.68 7.28
C LEU A 107 -17.69 -0.45 7.06
N ILE A 108 -16.40 -0.66 6.76
CA ILE A 108 -15.44 0.40 6.42
C ILE A 108 -15.87 1.10 5.14
N LEU A 109 -16.17 0.33 4.09
CA LEU A 109 -16.64 0.88 2.83
C LEU A 109 -17.91 1.70 3.05
N TYR A 110 -18.86 1.25 3.87
CA TYR A 110 -20.06 2.05 4.17
C TYR A 110 -19.75 3.38 4.86
N LYS A 111 -18.75 3.43 5.75
CA LYS A 111 -18.38 4.62 6.53
C LYS A 111 -17.44 5.58 5.78
N THR A 112 -16.72 5.11 4.78
CA THR A 112 -15.86 5.95 3.93
C THR A 112 -16.68 6.86 3.03
N THR A 113 -16.22 8.09 2.88
CA THR A 113 -16.76 9.12 2.00
C THR A 113 -16.49 8.81 0.52
N SER A 114 -17.26 9.40 -0.38
CA SER A 114 -17.05 9.24 -1.83
C SER A 114 -15.67 9.72 -2.28
N MET A 115 -15.11 10.74 -1.61
CA MET A 115 -13.79 11.28 -1.94
C MET A 115 -12.68 10.29 -1.60
N GLU A 116 -12.74 9.66 -0.42
CA GLU A 116 -11.76 8.65 -0.01
C GLU A 116 -11.76 7.45 -0.96
N ARG A 117 -12.95 6.98 -1.36
CA ARG A 117 -13.08 5.89 -2.33
C ARG A 117 -12.54 6.25 -3.71
N LEU A 118 -12.69 7.52 -4.12
CA LEU A 118 -12.14 8.01 -5.39
C LEU A 118 -10.60 8.01 -5.35
N VAL A 119 -10.02 8.48 -4.25
CA VAL A 119 -8.56 8.50 -4.07
C VAL A 119 -7.99 7.08 -4.08
N ASP A 120 -8.62 6.16 -3.35
CA ASP A 120 -8.22 4.74 -3.30
C ASP A 120 -8.33 4.07 -4.69
N ALA A 121 -9.45 4.30 -5.40
CA ALA A 121 -9.62 3.82 -6.77
C ALA A 121 -8.57 4.41 -7.73
N ALA A 122 -8.26 5.70 -7.61
CA ALA A 122 -7.25 6.35 -8.45
C ALA A 122 -5.85 5.77 -8.21
N GLN A 123 -5.49 5.49 -6.95
CA GLN A 123 -4.23 4.82 -6.62
C GLN A 123 -4.16 3.41 -7.20
N CYS A 124 -5.23 2.63 -7.07
CA CYS A 124 -5.31 1.29 -7.65
C CYS A 124 -5.14 1.31 -9.18
N VAL A 125 -5.83 2.22 -9.87
CA VAL A 125 -5.74 2.37 -11.33
C VAL A 125 -4.33 2.79 -11.75
N ALA A 126 -3.71 3.72 -11.02
CA ALA A 126 -2.35 4.19 -11.30
C ALA A 126 -1.30 3.07 -11.15
N LEU A 127 -1.44 2.23 -10.12
CA LEU A 127 -0.56 1.07 -9.93
C LEU A 127 -0.78 -0.01 -10.98
N LEU A 128 -2.04 -0.29 -11.36
CA LEU A 128 -2.35 -1.24 -12.42
C LEU A 128 -1.81 -0.78 -13.79
N ALA A 129 -1.89 0.52 -14.07
CA ALA A 129 -1.28 1.11 -15.25
C ALA A 129 0.26 0.97 -15.23
N SER A 130 0.89 1.19 -14.07
CA SER A 130 2.33 1.00 -13.88
C SER A 130 2.74 -0.46 -14.08
N PHE A 131 1.97 -1.40 -13.54
CA PHE A 131 2.17 -2.84 -13.72
C PHE A 131 2.04 -3.25 -15.19
N THR A 132 1.02 -2.75 -15.89
CA THR A 132 0.81 -3.01 -17.32
C THR A 132 1.96 -2.48 -18.16
N LEU A 133 2.48 -1.28 -17.83
CA LEU A 133 3.64 -0.71 -18.50
C LEU A 133 4.89 -1.59 -18.27
N PHE A 134 5.14 -2.03 -17.04
CA PHE A 134 6.29 -2.89 -16.75
C PHE A 134 6.20 -4.23 -17.46
N PHE A 135 5.01 -4.84 -17.49
CA PHE A 135 4.75 -6.05 -18.26
C PHE A 135 5.09 -5.86 -19.75
N TRP A 136 4.60 -4.78 -20.36
CA TRP A 136 4.90 -4.45 -21.75
C TRP A 136 6.41 -4.30 -21.98
N LEU A 137 7.11 -3.57 -21.12
CA LEU A 137 8.54 -3.34 -21.25
C LEU A 137 9.37 -4.62 -21.05
N THR A 138 8.94 -5.51 -20.17
CA THR A 138 9.52 -6.86 -20.02
C THR A 138 9.32 -7.68 -21.30
N LEU A 139 8.13 -7.67 -21.90
CA LEU A 139 7.87 -8.38 -23.15
C LEU A 139 8.70 -7.84 -24.33
N THR A 140 8.92 -6.53 -24.39
CA THR A 140 9.74 -5.91 -25.45
C THR A 140 11.25 -5.99 -25.19
N GLY A 141 11.68 -6.59 -24.08
CA GLY A 141 13.09 -6.68 -23.68
C GLY A 141 13.72 -5.36 -23.23
N ALA A 142 12.92 -4.32 -23.00
CA ALA A 142 13.37 -3.04 -22.48
C ALA A 142 13.65 -3.09 -20.96
N LEU A 143 13.05 -4.08 -20.28
CA LEU A 143 13.49 -4.55 -18.97
C LEU A 143 14.09 -5.95 -19.14
N SER A 144 15.36 -6.13 -18.79
CA SER A 144 16.12 -7.38 -19.00
C SER A 144 16.35 -8.22 -17.74
#